data_AF-A0A8H4ALZ7-F1
#
_entry.id   AF-A0A8H4ALZ7-F1
#
_cell.length_a   1.000
_cell.length_b   1.000
_cell.length_c   1.000
_cell.angle_alpha   90.00
_cell.angle_beta   90.00
_cell.angle_gamma   90.00
#
_symmetry.space_group_name_H-M   'P 1'
#
loop_
_entity.id
_entity.type
_entity.pdbx_description
1 polymer ?
#
loop_
_entity_poly.entity_id
_entity_poly.type
_entity_poly.pdbx_seq_one_letter_code
_entity_poly.pdbx_strand_id
1 'polypeptide(L)'
;MTTKENVTFESVSNTRPELAEFIEGAANVANILSPIVPVLSIITTLIKDIFAIHEKAQFNKKIIESIINRIIAVEVAINLLKSRTKCDEKFQDLKYQKSFLKFQDSLEKIKVFAEEVAQLRVVETFLCAKSIEKKFNELMEEYEACMKDLSFTMIIVFDEQRRIDNDILNNALAKMVKVLRNVQ
;
A
#
# COMPACT_ATOMS: atom_id res chain seq x y z
N MET A 1 -38.90 2.89 -48.03
CA MET A 1 -39.61 2.47 -46.80
C MET A 1 -38.59 2.42 -45.68
N THR A 2 -38.77 3.29 -44.70
CA THR A 2 -38.02 3.40 -43.44
C THR A 2 -38.55 2.42 -42.39
N THR A 3 -37.84 2.35 -41.25
CA THR A 3 -38.06 1.63 -39.96
C THR A 3 -37.39 0.25 -39.87
N LYS A 4 -36.74 -0.14 -38.76
CA LYS A 4 -36.49 0.48 -37.44
C LYS A 4 -35.33 -0.27 -36.78
N GLU A 5 -34.68 0.40 -35.83
CA GLU A 5 -33.69 -0.13 -34.89
C GLU A 5 -34.18 -1.39 -34.16
N ASN A 6 -33.24 -2.28 -33.86
CA ASN A 6 -33.25 -3.02 -32.59
C ASN A 6 -31.80 -3.16 -32.13
N VAL A 7 -31.43 -2.31 -31.17
CA VAL A 7 -30.25 -2.44 -30.33
C VAL A 7 -30.56 -3.53 -29.30
N THR A 8 -29.80 -4.63 -29.32
CA THR A 8 -29.75 -5.58 -28.20
C THR A 8 -28.43 -5.40 -27.46
N PHE A 9 -28.56 -5.03 -26.19
CA PHE A 9 -27.51 -4.83 -25.21
C PHE A 9 -27.39 -6.12 -24.41
N GLU A 10 -26.28 -6.86 -24.55
CA GLU A 10 -25.85 -8.01 -23.74
C GLU A 10 -24.49 -8.43 -24.30
N SER A 11 -23.38 -8.64 -23.59
CA SER A 11 -22.98 -8.46 -22.20
C SER A 11 -21.45 -8.33 -22.24
N VAL A 12 -20.86 -7.44 -21.44
CA VAL A 12 -19.39 -7.29 -21.36
C VAL A 12 -18.83 -8.52 -20.63
N SER A 13 -18.31 -9.48 -21.37
CA SER A 13 -17.51 -10.58 -20.81
C SER A 13 -16.15 -10.03 -20.41
N ASN A 14 -16.04 -9.79 -19.12
CA ASN A 14 -14.84 -9.46 -18.37
C ASN A 14 -13.81 -10.59 -18.54
N THR A 15 -12.77 -10.39 -19.32
CA THR A 15 -11.61 -11.29 -19.37
C THR A 15 -10.35 -10.48 -19.23
N ARG A 16 -9.58 -10.82 -18.19
CA ARG A 16 -8.28 -10.32 -17.77
C ARG A 16 -7.20 -11.16 -18.50
N PRO A 17 -6.75 -10.79 -19.71
CA PRO A 17 -5.89 -11.65 -20.53
C PRO A 17 -4.39 -11.36 -20.29
N GLU A 18 -4.07 -10.20 -19.72
CA GLU A 18 -2.70 -9.68 -19.64
C GLU A 18 -1.75 -10.54 -18.78
N LEU A 19 -2.28 -11.20 -17.74
CA LEU A 19 -1.45 -12.05 -16.86
C LEU A 19 -1.05 -13.37 -17.53
N ALA A 20 -1.93 -13.94 -18.38
CA ALA A 20 -1.68 -15.22 -19.02
C ALA A 20 -0.69 -15.06 -20.18
N GLU A 21 -0.85 -14.02 -21.02
CA GLU A 21 0.08 -13.71 -22.10
C GLU A 21 1.48 -13.33 -21.57
N PHE A 22 1.54 -12.64 -20.42
CA PHE A 22 2.82 -12.32 -19.77
C PHE A 22 3.57 -13.59 -19.29
N ILE A 23 2.84 -14.59 -18.80
CA ILE A 23 3.43 -15.88 -18.36
C ILE A 23 4.00 -16.66 -19.55
N GLU A 24 3.29 -16.67 -20.68
CA GLU A 24 3.71 -17.41 -21.88
C GLU A 24 4.94 -16.78 -22.56
N GLY A 25 5.01 -15.45 -22.60
CA GLY A 25 6.17 -14.72 -23.12
C GLY A 25 7.43 -14.88 -22.26
N ALA A 26 7.29 -15.09 -20.94
CA ALA A 26 8.40 -15.23 -20.01
C ALA A 26 9.09 -16.61 -20.02
N ALA A 27 8.45 -17.64 -20.60
CA ALA A 27 8.98 -19.00 -20.61
C ALA A 27 10.23 -19.19 -21.49
N ASN A 28 10.50 -18.27 -22.42
CA ASN A 28 11.56 -18.42 -23.43
C ASN A 28 12.89 -17.70 -23.11
N VAL A 29 13.03 -17.06 -21.95
CA VAL A 29 14.29 -16.40 -21.56
C VAL A 29 14.67 -16.82 -20.14
N ALA A 30 15.92 -17.26 -19.98
CA ALA A 30 16.48 -17.84 -18.77
C ALA A 30 16.17 -17.09 -17.46
N ASN A 31 16.02 -17.88 -16.38
CA ASN A 31 15.53 -17.58 -15.02
C ASN A 31 14.00 -17.51 -14.91
N ILE A 32 13.38 -18.63 -14.54
CA ILE A 32 12.01 -18.66 -14.01
C ILE A 32 12.02 -17.85 -12.71
N LEU A 33 11.87 -16.53 -12.83
CA LEU A 33 11.71 -15.63 -11.71
C LEU A 33 10.44 -16.06 -10.97
N SER A 34 10.52 -16.22 -9.66
CA SER A 34 9.35 -16.58 -8.85
C SER A 34 8.17 -15.64 -9.20
N PRO A 35 6.95 -16.15 -9.44
CA PRO A 35 5.77 -15.35 -9.82
C PRO A 35 5.47 -14.16 -8.90
N ILE A 36 6.04 -14.15 -7.69
CA ILE A 36 5.88 -13.10 -6.69
C ILE A 36 6.77 -11.87 -6.93
N VAL A 37 7.88 -11.99 -7.66
CA VAL A 37 8.82 -10.87 -7.84
C VAL A 37 8.21 -9.70 -8.63
N PRO A 38 7.41 -9.92 -9.70
CA PRO A 38 6.66 -8.85 -10.33
C PRO A 38 5.72 -8.13 -9.36
N VAL A 39 4.98 -8.87 -8.52
CA VAL A 39 4.06 -8.32 -7.50
C VAL A 39 4.81 -7.46 -6.49
N LEU A 40 5.92 -7.95 -5.95
CA LEU A 40 6.77 -7.17 -5.04
C LEU A 40 7.31 -5.89 -5.70
N SER A 41 7.55 -5.92 -7.03
CA SER A 41 8.03 -4.76 -7.79
C SER A 41 6.95 -3.71 -7.93
N ILE A 42 5.72 -4.12 -8.26
CA ILE A 42 4.55 -3.23 -8.30
C ILE A 42 4.34 -2.59 -6.93
N ILE A 43 4.37 -3.38 -5.85
CA ILE A 43 4.22 -2.86 -4.49
C ILE A 43 5.26 -1.77 -4.15
N THR A 44 6.54 -1.99 -4.48
CA THR A 44 7.57 -0.95 -4.27
C THR A 44 7.29 0.31 -5.08
N THR A 45 6.79 0.18 -6.31
CA THR A 45 6.39 1.33 -7.13
C THR A 45 5.21 2.08 -6.49
N LEU A 46 4.18 1.36 -6.02
CA LEU A 46 3.04 1.97 -5.34
C LEU A 46 3.46 2.76 -4.10
N ILE A 47 4.37 2.22 -3.29
CA ILE A 47 4.91 2.92 -2.12
C ILE A 47 5.60 4.23 -2.56
N LYS A 48 6.46 4.18 -3.58
CA LYS A 48 7.15 5.36 -4.12
C LYS A 48 6.19 6.40 -4.70
N ASP A 49 5.13 5.96 -5.35
CA ASP A 49 4.09 6.86 -5.87
C ASP A 49 3.39 7.60 -4.72
N ILE A 50 3.07 6.91 -3.62
CA ILE A 50 2.48 7.53 -2.42
C ILE A 50 3.43 8.57 -1.81
N PHE A 51 4.74 8.29 -1.76
CA PHE A 51 5.75 9.28 -1.37
C PHE A 51 5.74 10.52 -2.28
N ALA A 52 5.73 10.31 -3.60
CA ALA A 52 5.71 11.41 -4.57
C ALA A 52 4.43 12.25 -4.48
N ILE A 53 3.28 11.63 -4.18
CA ILE A 53 2.01 12.34 -3.93
C ILE A 53 2.15 13.25 -2.72
N HIS A 54 2.72 12.76 -1.61
CA HIS A 54 2.94 13.57 -0.42
C HIS A 54 3.89 14.76 -0.66
N GLU A 55 4.99 14.56 -1.39
CA GLU A 55 5.93 15.63 -1.73
C GLU A 55 5.24 16.77 -2.49
N LYS A 56 4.38 16.41 -3.45
CA LYS A 56 3.67 17.33 -4.35
C LYS A 56 2.40 17.94 -3.74
N ALA A 57 1.81 17.30 -2.73
CA ALA A 57 0.57 17.77 -2.11
C ALA A 57 0.75 19.20 -1.55
N GLN A 58 -0.20 20.10 -1.79
CA GLN A 58 -0.15 21.45 -1.22
C GLN A 58 -0.94 21.54 0.10
N PHE A 59 -1.99 20.72 0.22
CA PHE A 59 -2.86 20.61 1.38
C PHE A 59 -2.88 19.16 1.88
N ASN A 60 -3.46 18.93 3.05
CA ASN A 60 -3.68 17.59 3.62
C ASN A 60 -2.43 16.72 3.77
N LYS A 61 -1.23 17.31 3.73
CA LYS A 61 0.05 16.60 3.89
C LYS A 61 0.06 15.69 5.11
N LYS A 62 -0.48 16.14 6.24
CA LYS A 62 -0.53 15.36 7.49
C LYS A 62 -1.33 14.06 7.36
N ILE A 63 -2.40 14.04 6.56
CA ILE A 63 -3.20 12.82 6.32
C ILE A 63 -2.35 11.83 5.53
N ILE A 64 -1.69 12.30 4.47
CA ILE A 64 -0.86 11.48 3.59
C ILE A 64 0.43 11.04 4.32
N GLU A 65 1.02 11.89 5.14
CA GLU A 65 2.18 11.59 5.99
C GLU A 65 1.87 10.46 6.97
N SER A 66 0.66 10.41 7.53
CA SER A 66 0.24 9.30 8.39
C SER A 66 0.20 7.96 7.66
N ILE A 67 -0.15 7.95 6.37
CA ILE A 67 -0.10 6.77 5.49
C ILE A 67 1.35 6.36 5.25
N ILE A 68 2.22 7.33 4.90
CA ILE A 68 3.65 7.11 4.64
C ILE A 68 4.34 6.45 5.83
N ASN A 69 4.11 6.97 7.03
CA ASN A 69 4.73 6.45 8.25
C ASN A 69 4.39 4.98 8.50
N ARG A 70 3.26 4.49 7.99
CA ARG A 70 2.83 3.08 8.12
C ARG A 70 3.45 2.19 7.05
N ILE A 71 3.57 2.67 5.82
CA ILE A 71 4.04 1.87 4.67
C ILE A 71 5.57 1.82 4.55
N ILE A 72 6.31 2.80 5.11
CA ILE A 72 7.76 2.88 4.98
C ILE A 72 8.49 1.67 5.59
N ALA A 73 7.98 1.15 6.71
CA ALA A 73 8.53 -0.05 7.35
C ALA A 73 8.35 -1.32 6.49
N VAL A 74 7.37 -1.31 5.57
CA VAL A 74 7.10 -2.42 4.66
C VAL A 74 8.04 -2.41 3.46
N GLU A 75 8.46 -1.25 2.98
CA GLU A 75 9.38 -1.14 1.84
C GLU A 75 10.71 -1.87 2.10
N VAL A 76 11.29 -1.67 3.30
CA VAL A 76 12.54 -2.31 3.72
C VAL A 76 12.41 -3.83 3.69
N ALA A 77 11.32 -4.36 4.23
CA ALA A 77 11.09 -5.79 4.29
C ALA A 77 10.80 -6.39 2.91
N ILE A 78 10.09 -5.69 2.02
CA ILE A 78 9.85 -6.13 0.64
C ILE A 78 11.16 -6.19 -0.14
N ASN A 79 12.04 -5.20 0.03
CA ASN A 79 13.35 -5.22 -0.60
C ASN A 79 14.20 -6.40 -0.09
N LEU A 80 14.12 -6.71 1.20
CA LEU A 80 14.75 -7.91 1.77
C LEU A 80 14.17 -9.20 1.15
N LEU A 81 12.85 -9.29 0.99
CA LEU A 81 12.17 -10.45 0.40
C LEU A 81 12.57 -10.66 -1.07
N LYS A 82 12.60 -9.59 -1.89
CA LYS A 82 13.06 -9.65 -3.30
C LYS A 82 14.49 -10.21 -3.45
N SER A 83 15.36 -9.94 -2.48
CA SER A 83 16.72 -10.49 -2.50
C SER A 83 16.78 -11.98 -2.17
N ARG A 84 15.76 -12.51 -1.46
CA ARG A 84 15.67 -13.89 -0.97
C ARG A 84 14.75 -14.79 -1.81
N THR A 85 13.90 -14.23 -2.67
CA THR A 85 12.96 -14.96 -3.55
C THR A 85 13.60 -15.90 -4.57
N LYS A 86 14.93 -15.89 -4.72
CA LYS A 86 15.68 -16.83 -5.56
C LYS A 86 16.05 -18.14 -4.86
N CYS A 87 15.90 -18.23 -3.54
CA CYS A 87 16.48 -19.32 -2.73
C CYS A 87 15.51 -20.08 -1.82
N ASP A 88 14.21 -19.72 -1.76
CA ASP A 88 13.28 -20.30 -0.78
C ASP A 88 12.00 -20.83 -1.44
N GLU A 89 11.74 -22.13 -1.29
CA GLU A 89 10.59 -22.84 -1.85
C GLU A 89 9.25 -22.32 -1.30
N LYS A 90 9.26 -21.64 -0.14
CA LYS A 90 8.06 -21.03 0.47
C LYS A 90 7.42 -19.95 -0.41
N PHE A 91 8.15 -19.34 -1.33
CA PHE A 91 7.59 -18.36 -2.28
C PHE A 91 6.75 -19.00 -3.40
N GLN A 92 6.73 -20.33 -3.48
CA GLN A 92 5.82 -21.10 -4.34
C GLN A 92 4.49 -21.42 -3.65
N ASP A 93 4.31 -21.08 -2.36
CA ASP A 93 3.04 -21.24 -1.66
C ASP A 93 2.01 -20.24 -2.20
N LEU A 94 0.98 -20.76 -2.86
CA LEU A 94 -0.13 -19.99 -3.43
C LEU A 94 -0.86 -19.13 -2.38
N LYS A 95 -0.92 -19.58 -1.12
CA LYS A 95 -1.51 -18.79 -0.03
C LYS A 95 -0.69 -17.56 0.25
N TYR A 96 0.64 -17.68 0.24
CA TYR A 96 1.56 -16.58 0.42
C TYR A 96 1.48 -15.58 -0.74
N GLN A 97 1.47 -16.07 -1.99
CA GLN A 97 1.30 -15.23 -3.18
C GLN A 97 -0.03 -14.45 -3.16
N LYS A 98 -1.13 -15.10 -2.74
CA LYS A 98 -2.44 -14.45 -2.59
C LYS A 98 -2.43 -13.32 -1.56
N SER A 99 -1.70 -13.46 -0.45
CA SER A 99 -1.56 -12.40 0.54
C SER A 99 -0.84 -11.16 -0.03
N PHE A 100 0.17 -11.33 -0.89
CA PHE A 100 0.82 -10.21 -1.57
C PHE A 100 -0.08 -9.52 -2.59
N LEU A 101 -0.93 -10.27 -3.31
CA LEU A 101 -1.91 -9.68 -4.22
C LEU A 101 -2.96 -8.85 -3.48
N LYS A 102 -3.44 -9.32 -2.33
CA LYS A 102 -4.33 -8.52 -1.45
C LYS A 102 -3.63 -7.25 -0.95
N PHE A 103 -2.36 -7.38 -0.56
CA PHE A 103 -1.58 -6.23 -0.11
C PHE A 103 -1.36 -5.20 -1.22
N GLN A 104 -1.08 -5.67 -2.45
CA GLN A 104 -1.01 -4.80 -3.63
C GLN A 104 -2.34 -4.04 -3.84
N ASP A 105 -3.49 -4.74 -3.83
CA ASP A 105 -4.82 -4.14 -3.98
C ASP A 105 -5.11 -3.08 -2.90
N SER A 106 -4.75 -3.37 -1.65
CA SER A 106 -4.86 -2.41 -0.54
C SER A 106 -4.03 -1.15 -0.78
N LEU A 107 -2.79 -1.29 -1.26
CA LEU A 107 -1.93 -0.14 -1.59
C LEU A 107 -2.42 0.66 -2.81
N GLU A 108 -3.01 0.01 -3.81
CA GLU A 108 -3.63 0.69 -4.95
C GLU A 108 -4.78 1.60 -4.48
N LYS A 109 -5.67 1.10 -3.61
CA LYS A 109 -6.76 1.91 -3.04
C LYS A 109 -6.25 3.07 -2.18
N ILE A 110 -5.21 2.83 -1.38
CA ILE A 110 -4.56 3.85 -0.57
C ILE A 110 -3.95 4.95 -1.45
N LYS A 111 -3.28 4.58 -2.56
CA LYS A 111 -2.73 5.53 -3.51
C LYS A 111 -3.82 6.42 -4.10
N VAL A 112 -4.91 5.83 -4.60
CA VAL A 112 -6.05 6.58 -5.15
C VAL A 112 -6.61 7.56 -4.11
N PHE A 113 -6.79 7.11 -2.87
CA PHE A 113 -7.24 7.98 -1.79
C PHE A 113 -6.26 9.12 -1.50
N ALA A 114 -4.95 8.85 -1.49
CA ALA A 114 -3.92 9.87 -1.29
C ALA A 114 -3.94 10.91 -2.41
N GLU A 115 -4.13 10.50 -3.67
CA GLU A 115 -4.28 11.40 -4.83
C GLU A 115 -5.51 12.30 -4.68
N GLU A 116 -6.66 11.72 -4.35
CA GLU A 116 -7.90 12.46 -4.11
C GLU A 116 -7.70 13.51 -3.01
N VAL A 117 -7.20 13.10 -1.84
CA VAL A 117 -7.03 13.98 -0.68
C VAL A 117 -5.95 15.05 -0.91
N ALA A 118 -4.89 14.75 -1.67
CA ALA A 118 -3.87 15.73 -2.02
C ALA A 118 -4.39 16.89 -2.88
N GLN A 119 -5.43 16.64 -3.67
CA GLN A 119 -6.05 17.62 -4.56
C GLN A 119 -7.13 18.47 -3.86
N LEU A 120 -7.70 17.97 -2.75
CA LEU A 120 -8.72 18.71 -2.00
C LEU A 120 -8.14 19.97 -1.36
N ARG A 121 -8.81 21.10 -1.59
CA ARG A 121 -8.53 22.35 -0.91
C ARG A 121 -9.06 22.29 0.54
N VAL A 122 -8.62 23.25 1.36
CA VAL A 122 -8.98 23.31 2.78
C VAL A 122 -10.50 23.32 3.01
N VAL A 123 -11.26 24.08 2.22
CA VAL A 123 -12.73 24.18 2.34
C VAL A 123 -13.42 22.86 1.95
N GLU A 124 -12.96 22.23 0.86
CA GLU A 124 -13.51 20.92 0.41
C GLU A 124 -13.20 19.83 1.43
N THR A 125 -12.01 19.85 2.01
CA THR A 125 -11.59 18.95 3.09
C THR A 125 -12.51 19.09 4.31
N PHE A 126 -12.82 20.32 4.71
CA PHE A 126 -13.72 20.58 5.85
C PHE A 126 -15.13 20.03 5.60
N LEU A 127 -15.70 20.26 4.42
CA LEU A 127 -17.04 19.78 4.04
C LEU A 127 -17.11 18.25 3.98
N CYS A 128 -16.02 17.60 3.54
CA CYS A 128 -15.94 16.16 3.38
C CYS A 128 -15.32 15.42 4.57
N ALA A 129 -15.02 16.10 5.68
CA ALA A 129 -14.18 15.58 6.77
C ALA A 129 -14.63 14.19 7.28
N LYS A 130 -15.93 14.01 7.53
CA LYS A 130 -16.49 12.72 7.99
C LYS A 130 -16.33 11.59 6.96
N SER A 131 -16.45 11.92 5.68
CA SER A 131 -16.29 10.94 4.60
C SER A 131 -14.82 10.56 4.42
N ILE A 132 -13.91 11.54 4.54
CA ILE A 132 -12.46 11.31 4.49
C ILE A 132 -12.03 10.44 5.65
N GLU A 133 -12.47 10.75 6.88
CA GLU A 133 -12.19 9.97 8.08
C GLU A 133 -12.66 8.51 7.94
N LYS A 134 -13.91 8.32 7.49
CA LYS A 134 -14.47 6.98 7.27
C LYS A 134 -13.65 6.17 6.27
N LYS A 135 -13.40 6.74 5.07
CA LYS A 135 -12.64 6.07 4.00
C LYS A 135 -11.21 5.78 4.45
N PHE A 136 -10.58 6.71 5.18
CA PHE A 136 -9.26 6.49 5.76
C PHE A 136 -9.26 5.28 6.69
N ASN A 137 -10.19 5.21 7.65
CA ASN A 137 -10.25 4.11 8.60
C ASN A 137 -10.49 2.76 7.92
N GLU A 138 -11.42 2.69 6.96
CA GLU A 138 -11.70 1.46 6.19
C GLU A 138 -10.44 0.97 5.44
N LEU A 139 -9.71 1.87 4.80
CA LEU A 139 -8.48 1.53 4.07
C LEU A 139 -7.36 1.07 5.02
N MET A 140 -7.25 1.68 6.19
CA MET A 140 -6.24 1.32 7.18
C MET A 140 -6.55 -0.02 7.85
N GLU A 141 -7.82 -0.33 8.10
CA GLU A 141 -8.25 -1.64 8.58
C GLU A 141 -7.94 -2.75 7.56
N GLU A 142 -8.21 -2.50 6.28
CA GLU A 142 -7.87 -3.43 5.19
C GLU A 142 -6.36 -3.66 5.10
N TYR A 143 -5.57 -2.58 5.16
CA TYR A 143 -4.11 -2.63 5.17
C TYR A 143 -3.60 -3.47 6.35
N GLU A 144 -4.09 -3.21 7.56
CA GLU A 144 -3.68 -3.95 8.76
C GLU A 144 -4.06 -5.44 8.67
N ALA A 145 -5.22 -5.76 8.10
CA ALA A 145 -5.61 -7.14 7.84
C ALA A 145 -4.64 -7.81 6.84
N CYS A 146 -4.23 -7.12 5.77
CA CYS A 146 -3.22 -7.62 4.84
C CYS A 146 -1.87 -7.83 5.54
N MET A 147 -1.46 -6.90 6.41
CA MET A 147 -0.23 -7.03 7.18
C MET A 147 -0.26 -8.22 8.15
N LYS A 148 -1.41 -8.52 8.76
CA LYS A 148 -1.64 -9.72 9.57
C LYS A 148 -1.61 -11.00 8.71
N ASP A 149 -2.16 -10.99 7.51
CA ASP A 149 -2.10 -12.12 6.57
C ASP A 149 -0.67 -12.39 6.07
N LEU A 150 0.15 -11.34 5.96
CA LEU A 150 1.58 -11.41 5.63
C LEU A 150 2.47 -11.77 6.84
N SER A 151 1.88 -11.88 8.04
CA SER A 151 2.53 -12.10 9.33
C SER A 151 3.14 -13.50 9.54
N PHE A 152 3.65 -14.14 8.49
CA PHE A 152 4.51 -15.33 8.62
C PHE A 152 5.99 -15.06 8.30
N THR A 153 6.37 -13.85 7.89
CA THR A 153 7.78 -13.52 7.56
C THR A 153 8.32 -12.24 8.25
N MET A 154 7.47 -11.44 8.92
CA MET A 154 7.78 -10.04 9.28
C MET A 154 7.64 -9.66 10.77
N ILE A 155 7.12 -10.56 11.61
CA ILE A 155 6.84 -10.32 13.05
C ILE A 155 8.10 -9.85 13.82
N ILE A 156 9.27 -10.43 13.53
CA ILE A 156 10.52 -10.14 14.27
C ILE A 156 10.99 -8.69 14.08
N VAL A 157 10.73 -8.09 12.91
CA VAL A 157 11.16 -6.70 12.61
C VAL A 157 10.21 -5.68 13.24
N PHE A 158 8.90 -5.98 13.27
CA PHE A 158 7.90 -5.05 13.76
C PHE A 158 7.81 -4.93 15.28
N ASP A 159 8.10 -6.00 16.03
CA ASP A 159 8.13 -5.93 17.49
C ASP A 159 9.32 -5.12 18.01
N GLU A 160 10.48 -5.20 17.35
CA GLU A 160 11.65 -4.37 17.69
C GLU A 160 11.39 -2.88 17.36
N GLN A 161 10.75 -2.60 16.21
CA GLN A 161 10.39 -1.23 15.85
C GLN A 161 9.39 -0.62 16.83
N ARG A 162 8.38 -1.39 17.28
CA ARG A 162 7.41 -0.94 18.28
C ARG A 162 8.09 -0.59 19.62
N ARG A 163 9.16 -1.29 19.98
CA ARG A 163 9.97 -0.98 21.17
C ARG A 163 10.73 0.34 20.99
N ILE A 164 11.37 0.53 19.84
CA ILE A 164 12.11 1.76 19.50
C ILE A 164 11.17 2.97 19.49
N ASP A 165 9.97 2.83 18.92
CA ASP A 165 8.98 3.91 18.84
C ASP A 165 8.52 4.37 20.23
N ASN A 166 8.28 3.41 21.13
CA ASN A 166 7.93 3.72 22.52
C ASN A 166 9.07 4.43 23.26
N ASP A 167 10.32 4.02 23.05
CA ASP A 167 11.47 4.66 23.68
C ASP A 167 11.68 6.10 23.19
N ILE A 168 11.52 6.34 21.89
CA ILE A 168 11.61 7.68 21.30
C ILE A 168 10.49 8.59 21.82
N LEU A 169 9.24 8.09 21.86
CA LEU A 169 8.10 8.82 22.40
C LEU A 169 8.33 9.22 23.86
N ASN A 170 8.76 8.26 24.69
CA ASN A 170 9.04 8.50 26.10
C ASN A 170 10.17 9.52 26.30
N ASN A 171 11.23 9.45 25.49
CA ASN A 171 12.33 10.40 25.53
C ASN A 171 11.91 11.82 25.10
N ALA A 172 11.10 11.92 24.05
CA ALA A 172 10.58 13.19 23.56
C ALA A 172 9.65 13.85 24.61
N LEU A 173 8.74 13.09 25.21
CA LEU A 173 7.85 13.56 26.27
C LEU A 173 8.66 14.04 27.49
N ALA A 174 9.68 13.30 27.91
CA ALA A 174 10.57 13.69 29.00
C ALA A 174 11.33 15.00 28.71
N LYS A 175 11.78 15.19 27.47
CA LYS A 175 12.44 16.44 27.04
C LYS A 175 11.47 17.62 27.01
N MET A 176 10.24 17.44 26.53
CA MET A 176 9.22 18.50 26.51
C MET A 176 8.85 18.96 27.93
N VAL A 177 8.67 18.01 28.87
CA VAL A 177 8.42 18.33 30.29
C VAL A 177 9.58 19.12 30.90
N LYS A 178 10.82 18.81 30.53
CA LYS A 178 12.01 19.51 31.02
C LYS A 178 12.12 20.94 30.47
N VAL A 179 11.79 21.16 29.19
CA VAL A 179 11.79 22.49 28.59
C VAL A 179 10.73 23.39 29.25
N LEU A 180 9.52 22.88 29.50
CA LEU A 180 8.46 23.64 30.16
C LEU A 180 8.84 24.08 31.59
N ARG A 181 9.59 23.24 32.32
CA ARG A 181 10.05 23.54 33.69
C ARG A 181 11.15 24.61 33.73
N ASN A 182 11.89 24.78 32.65
CA ASN A 182 13.00 25.73 32.57
C ASN A 182 12.59 27.11 32.00
N VAL A 183 11.31 27.28 31.66
CA VAL A 183 10.74 28.53 31.12
C VAL A 183 9.81 29.22 32.16
N GLN A 184 9.70 28.66 33.37
CA GLN A 184 9.15 29.31 34.57
C GLN A 184 10.29 29.66 35.52
#